data_AF-A0A6L7LS53-F1
#
_entry.id   AF-A0A6L7LS53-F1
#
_cell.length_a   1.000
_cell.length_b   1.000
_cell.length_c   1.000
_cell.angle_alpha   90.00
_cell.angle_beta   90.00
_cell.angle_gamma   90.00
#
_symmetry.space_group_name_H-M   'P 1'
#
loop_
_entity.id
_entity.type
_entity.pdbx_description
1 polymer ?
#
loop_
_entity_poly.entity_id
_entity_poly.type
_entity_poly.pdbx_seq_one_letter_code
_entity_poly.pdbx_strand_id
1 'polypeptide(L)'
;MGHSAGGHLVSRMACKTTSLKPETIARIQRFYSISGVHDLTNLLYTEMNSKLALTRSEVLQESPSKLKPSPDAKIVCWVGAKERPEFLRQADLLLCAWSKSLQSIECVVERDKHHFNVIESLTDPSSILTRTVCGLSAYKR
;
A
#
# COMPACT_ATOMS: atom_id res chain seq x y z
N MET A 1 -4.58 -8.09 0.87
CA MET A 1 -3.22 -7.63 0.53
C MET A 1 -3.09 -7.47 -0.97
N GLY A 2 -2.11 -6.71 -1.45
CA GLY A 2 -1.85 -6.59 -2.88
C GLY A 2 -0.45 -6.09 -3.18
N HIS A 3 0.08 -6.47 -4.33
CA HIS A 3 1.43 -6.11 -4.79
C HIS A 3 1.37 -5.14 -5.97
N SER A 4 2.24 -4.12 -5.98
CA SER A 4 2.34 -3.14 -7.06
C SER A 4 1.01 -2.42 -7.33
N ALA A 5 0.41 -2.58 -8.51
CA ALA A 5 -0.96 -2.12 -8.79
C ALA A 5 -1.99 -2.71 -7.81
N GLY A 6 -1.82 -3.95 -7.34
CA GLY A 6 -2.64 -4.51 -6.28
C GLY A 6 -2.46 -3.80 -4.93
N GLY A 7 -1.26 -3.26 -4.66
CA GLY A 7 -0.96 -2.44 -3.47
C GLY A 7 -1.73 -1.11 -3.50
N HIS A 8 -1.83 -0.50 -4.68
CA HIS A 8 -2.74 0.64 -4.92
C HIS A 8 -4.19 0.28 -4.59
N LEU A 9 -4.71 -0.82 -5.16
CA LEU A 9 -6.11 -1.22 -4.99
C LEU A 9 -6.48 -1.49 -3.52
N VAL A 10 -5.64 -2.22 -2.77
CA VAL A 10 -5.93 -2.45 -1.34
C VAL A 10 -5.85 -1.18 -0.51
N SER A 11 -4.98 -0.24 -0.87
CA SER A 11 -4.92 1.07 -0.24
C SER A 11 -6.17 1.90 -0.57
N ARG A 12 -6.70 1.78 -1.79
CA ARG A 12 -7.99 2.38 -2.15
C ARG A 12 -9.16 1.80 -1.37
N MET A 13 -9.16 0.50 -1.13
CA MET A 13 -10.19 -0.15 -0.29
C MET A 13 -10.13 0.30 1.18
N ALA A 14 -8.97 0.79 1.64
CA ALA A 14 -8.79 1.36 2.98
C ALA A 14 -9.23 2.84 3.09
N CYS A 15 -9.62 3.49 2.00
CA CYS A 15 -10.10 4.88 1.99
C CYS A 15 -11.57 4.98 2.42
N LYS A 16 -12.00 6.14 2.95
CA LYS A 16 -13.42 6.41 3.27
C LYS A 16 -14.36 6.30 2.08
N THR A 17 -13.85 6.54 0.88
CA THR A 17 -14.58 6.46 -0.39
C THR A 17 -14.63 5.05 -0.97
N THR A 18 -14.24 4.03 -0.19
CA THR A 18 -14.30 2.63 -0.60
C THR A 18 -15.72 2.22 -1.00
N SER A 19 -15.84 1.38 -2.03
CA SER A 19 -17.11 0.78 -2.45
C SER A 19 -17.47 -0.48 -1.65
N LEU A 20 -16.61 -0.91 -0.73
CA LEU A 20 -16.88 -2.05 0.14
C LEU A 20 -18.00 -1.71 1.13
N LYS A 21 -18.91 -2.65 1.31
CA LYS A 21 -20.01 -2.50 2.28
C LYS A 21 -19.46 -2.47 3.72
N PRO A 22 -20.10 -1.74 4.66
CA PRO A 22 -19.64 -1.61 6.04
C PRO A 22 -19.36 -2.95 6.74
N GLU A 23 -20.21 -3.95 6.53
CA GLU A 23 -20.05 -5.31 7.08
C GLU A 23 -18.83 -6.06 6.53
N THR A 24 -18.35 -5.68 5.34
CA THR A 24 -17.11 -6.21 4.79
C THR A 24 -15.92 -5.50 5.41
N ILE A 25 -15.96 -4.17 5.50
CA ILE A 25 -14.92 -3.38 6.17
C ILE A 25 -14.71 -3.83 7.61
N ALA A 26 -15.79 -4.07 8.36
CA ALA A 26 -15.75 -4.49 9.75
C ALA A 26 -15.01 -5.83 9.98
N ARG A 27 -14.92 -6.68 8.97
CA ARG A 27 -14.20 -7.98 9.04
C ARG A 27 -12.73 -7.86 8.67
N ILE A 28 -12.31 -6.75 8.04
CA ILE A 28 -10.93 -6.58 7.60
C ILE A 28 -10.06 -6.20 8.78
N GLN A 29 -9.18 -7.11 9.18
CA GLN A 29 -8.26 -6.89 10.30
C GLN A 29 -7.11 -5.95 9.94
N ARG A 30 -6.59 -6.04 8.71
CA ARG A 30 -5.45 -5.24 8.24
C ARG A 30 -5.33 -5.27 6.73
N PHE A 31 -4.87 -4.16 6.16
CA PHE A 31 -4.49 -4.03 4.76
C PHE A 31 -2.96 -4.12 4.65
N TYR A 32 -2.48 -4.76 3.58
CA TYR A 32 -1.06 -4.87 3.28
C TYR A 32 -0.83 -4.42 1.84
N SER A 33 -0.21 -3.24 1.69
CA SER A 33 0.21 -2.69 0.41
C SER A 33 1.68 -3.02 0.20
N ILE A 34 1.98 -3.96 -0.70
CA ILE A 34 3.34 -4.41 -0.98
C ILE A 34 3.82 -3.71 -2.26
N SER A 35 4.84 -2.86 -2.15
CA SER A 35 5.40 -2.06 -3.26
C SER A 35 4.32 -1.28 -4.01
N GLY A 36 3.32 -0.76 -3.28
CA GLY A 36 2.15 -0.08 -3.85
C GLY A 36 2.45 1.33 -4.36
N VAL A 37 1.59 1.80 -5.26
CA VAL A 37 1.57 3.19 -5.74
C VAL A 37 0.40 3.92 -5.09
N HIS A 38 0.66 5.01 -4.38
CA HIS A 38 -0.31 5.72 -3.55
C HIS A 38 -0.57 7.16 -4.02
N ASP A 39 0.26 7.67 -4.92
CA ASP A 39 0.07 8.91 -5.67
C ASP A 39 0.29 8.66 -7.17
N LEU A 40 -0.77 8.82 -7.95
CA LEU A 40 -0.77 8.60 -9.39
C LEU A 40 -0.30 9.82 -10.18
N THR A 41 0.03 10.94 -9.53
CA THR A 41 0.39 12.21 -10.22
C THR A 41 1.51 12.02 -11.23
N ASN A 42 2.55 11.28 -10.88
CA ASN A 42 3.69 11.07 -11.77
C ASN A 42 3.33 10.20 -12.97
N LEU A 43 2.33 9.31 -12.85
CA LEU A 43 1.93 8.43 -13.95
C LEU A 43 1.37 9.20 -15.14
N LEU A 44 0.75 10.38 -14.92
CA LEU A 44 0.26 11.26 -15.99
C LEU A 44 1.34 11.61 -17.02
N TYR A 45 2.60 11.65 -16.58
CA TYR A 45 3.75 12.09 -17.36
C TYR A 45 4.64 10.93 -17.83
N THR A 46 4.13 9.69 -17.78
CA THR A 46 4.84 8.50 -18.24
C THR A 46 4.18 7.91 -19.47
N GLU A 47 4.92 7.13 -20.25
CA GLU A 47 4.39 6.38 -21.39
C GLU A 47 3.24 5.43 -21.00
N MET A 48 3.20 4.99 -19.74
CA MET A 48 2.13 4.16 -19.19
C MET A 48 0.76 4.84 -19.29
N ASN A 49 0.71 6.18 -19.27
CA ASN A 49 -0.54 6.90 -19.37
C ASN A 49 -1.22 6.74 -20.73
N SER A 50 -0.50 6.35 -21.79
CA SER A 50 -1.13 6.00 -23.07
C SER A 50 -2.09 4.81 -22.96
N LYS A 51 -1.90 3.96 -21.94
CA LYS A 51 -2.77 2.81 -21.63
C LYS A 51 -3.76 3.12 -20.51
N LEU A 52 -3.32 3.82 -19.47
CA LEU A 52 -4.16 4.11 -18.30
C LEU A 52 -5.16 5.24 -18.57
N ALA A 53 -4.86 6.13 -19.52
CA ALA A 53 -5.67 7.29 -19.90
C ALA A 53 -6.11 8.14 -18.70
N LEU A 54 -5.25 8.30 -17.69
CA LEU A 54 -5.57 9.00 -16.46
C LEU A 54 -5.80 10.48 -16.74
N THR A 55 -6.92 10.98 -16.23
CA THR A 55 -7.22 12.39 -16.10
C THR A 55 -6.70 12.93 -14.77
N ARG A 56 -6.54 14.26 -14.69
CA ARG A 56 -6.21 14.92 -13.41
C ARG A 56 -7.28 14.67 -12.34
N SER A 57 -8.54 14.56 -12.74
CA SER A 57 -9.65 14.25 -11.82
C SER A 57 -9.50 12.84 -11.23
N GLU A 58 -9.23 11.84 -12.07
CA GLU A 58 -9.01 10.47 -11.61
C GLU A 58 -7.79 10.37 -10.71
N VAL A 59 -6.69 11.07 -11.01
CA VAL A 59 -5.53 11.10 -10.11
C VAL A 59 -5.91 11.58 -8.71
N LEU A 60 -6.78 12.58 -8.57
CA LEU A 60 -7.23 13.06 -7.27
C LEU A 60 -8.15 12.05 -6.56
N GLN A 61 -9.04 11.39 -7.31
CA GLN A 61 -10.01 10.44 -6.77
C GLN A 61 -9.43 9.05 -6.48
N GLU A 62 -8.34 8.70 -7.16
CA GLU A 62 -7.73 7.37 -7.14
C GLU A 62 -6.32 7.34 -6.55
N SER A 63 -5.80 8.45 -6.00
CA SER A 63 -4.55 8.44 -5.23
C SER A 63 -4.84 8.29 -3.72
N PRO A 64 -4.59 7.13 -3.09
CA PRO A 64 -4.77 6.96 -1.63
C PRO A 64 -4.16 8.08 -0.78
N SER A 65 -2.96 8.57 -1.14
CA SER A 65 -2.27 9.66 -0.44
C SER A 65 -3.02 10.99 -0.43
N LYS A 66 -3.99 11.18 -1.33
CA LYS A 66 -4.82 12.39 -1.45
C LYS A 66 -6.21 12.22 -0.83
N LEU A 67 -6.50 11.04 -0.29
CA LEU A 67 -7.80 10.67 0.26
C LEU A 67 -7.70 10.47 1.78
N LYS A 68 -8.86 10.54 2.45
CA LYS A 68 -8.95 10.20 3.87
C LYS A 68 -9.08 8.69 4.06
N PRO A 69 -8.34 8.07 4.98
CA PRO A 69 -8.50 6.66 5.30
C PRO A 69 -9.78 6.43 6.11
N SER A 70 -10.33 5.21 6.02
CA SER A 70 -11.44 4.75 6.87
C SER A 70 -11.04 4.81 8.36
N PRO A 71 -11.94 5.23 9.28
CA PRO A 71 -11.58 5.64 10.64
C PRO A 71 -10.79 4.63 11.50
N ASP A 72 -10.85 3.34 11.21
CA ASP A 72 -10.15 2.31 11.98
C ASP A 72 -9.27 1.40 11.10
N ALA A 73 -8.97 1.84 9.88
CA ALA A 73 -8.16 1.06 8.96
C ALA A 73 -6.76 0.84 9.56
N LYS A 74 -6.33 -0.42 9.61
CA LYS A 74 -4.95 -0.79 9.95
C LYS A 74 -4.24 -1.12 8.64
N ILE A 75 -3.15 -0.43 8.33
CA ILE A 75 -2.43 -0.66 7.07
C ILE A 75 -0.92 -0.76 7.28
N VAL A 76 -0.30 -1.70 6.56
CA VAL A 76 1.15 -1.82 6.47
C VAL A 76 1.56 -1.61 5.03
N CYS A 77 2.37 -0.59 4.79
CA CYS A 77 3.11 -0.41 3.55
C CYS A 77 4.40 -1.21 3.66
N TRP A 78 4.65 -2.10 2.71
CA TRP A 78 5.81 -2.98 2.71
C TRP A 78 6.54 -2.82 1.40
N VAL A 79 7.85 -2.54 1.42
CA VAL A 79 8.62 -2.25 0.21
C VAL A 79 10.01 -2.86 0.34
N GLY A 80 10.59 -3.31 -0.77
CA GLY A 80 11.97 -3.81 -0.80
C GLY A 80 13.00 -2.68 -0.79
N ALA A 81 14.08 -2.83 -0.02
CA ALA A 81 15.16 -1.84 0.07
C ALA A 81 15.91 -1.62 -1.27
N LYS A 82 15.91 -2.62 -2.16
CA LYS A 82 16.55 -2.59 -3.49
C LYS A 82 15.55 -2.24 -4.60
N GLU A 83 14.42 -1.64 -4.26
CA GLU A 83 13.48 -1.10 -5.25
C GLU A 83 13.93 0.25 -5.82
N ARG A 84 13.23 0.70 -6.87
CA ARG A 84 13.43 2.05 -7.39
C ARG A 84 13.09 3.08 -6.30
N PRO A 85 13.79 4.24 -6.25
CA PRO A 85 13.52 5.28 -5.26
C PRO A 85 12.05 5.70 -5.18
N GLU A 86 11.33 5.68 -6.31
CA GLU A 86 9.91 6.04 -6.35
C GLU A 86 9.04 5.09 -5.53
N PHE A 87 9.32 3.78 -5.46
CA PHE A 87 8.52 2.86 -4.64
C PHE A 87 8.78 3.07 -3.14
N LEU A 88 10.02 3.37 -2.75
CA LEU A 88 10.35 3.75 -1.38
C LEU A 88 9.61 5.05 -0.99
N ARG A 89 9.63 6.05 -1.88
CA ARG A 89 8.92 7.31 -1.70
C ARG A 89 7.41 7.10 -1.60
N GLN A 90 6.82 6.24 -2.43
CA GLN A 90 5.38 5.94 -2.42
C GLN A 90 4.95 5.27 -1.11
N ALA A 91 5.75 4.34 -0.57
CA ALA A 91 5.47 3.70 0.71
C ALA A 91 5.52 4.71 1.87
N ASP A 92 6.56 5.54 1.93
CA ASP A 92 6.71 6.59 2.95
C ASP A 92 5.63 7.68 2.82
N LEU A 93 5.28 8.06 1.59
CA LEU A 93 4.24 9.06 1.31
C LEU A 93 2.90 8.69 1.96
N LEU A 94 2.48 7.43 1.87
CA LEU A 94 1.20 7.02 2.46
C LEU A 94 1.26 7.05 3.99
N LEU A 95 2.40 6.64 4.57
CA LEU A 95 2.65 6.78 6.01
C LEU A 95 2.52 8.26 6.43
N CYS A 96 3.21 9.17 5.75
CA CYS A 96 3.12 10.60 6.03
C CYS A 96 1.69 11.13 5.90
N ALA A 97 1.00 10.80 4.80
CA ALA A 97 -0.35 11.28 4.52
C ALA A 97 -1.37 10.86 5.59
N TRP A 98 -1.26 9.63 6.12
CA TRP A 98 -2.29 9.05 6.98
C TRP A 98 -1.90 8.94 8.46
N SER A 99 -0.63 9.15 8.84
CA SER A 99 -0.13 9.07 10.23
C SER A 99 -0.92 9.91 11.25
N LYS A 100 -1.51 11.04 10.84
CA LYS A 100 -2.34 11.88 11.71
C LYS A 100 -3.80 11.40 11.81
N SER A 101 -4.24 10.55 10.89
CA SER A 101 -5.62 10.06 10.78
C SER A 101 -5.80 8.63 11.27
N LEU A 102 -4.74 7.82 11.27
CA LEU A 102 -4.76 6.41 11.66
C LEU A 102 -3.93 6.15 12.89
N GLN A 103 -4.47 5.35 13.81
CA GLN A 103 -3.73 4.82 14.96
C GLN A 103 -2.74 3.71 14.56
N SER A 104 -3.00 3.01 13.44
CA SER A 104 -2.18 1.88 12.99
C SER A 104 -1.85 2.02 11.50
N ILE A 105 -0.72 2.67 11.24
CA ILE A 105 -0.08 2.69 9.93
C ILE A 105 1.43 2.46 10.09
N GLU A 106 1.96 1.56 9.29
CA GLU A 106 3.38 1.18 9.31
C GLU A 106 3.96 1.24 7.91
N CYS A 107 5.24 1.63 7.81
CA CYS A 107 6.04 1.46 6.61
C CYS A 107 7.23 0.57 6.95
N VAL A 108 7.38 -0.52 6.21
CA VAL A 108 8.41 -1.55 6.37
C VAL A 108 9.27 -1.57 5.13
N VAL A 109 10.59 -1.44 5.33
CA VAL A 109 11.59 -1.56 4.25
C VAL A 109 12.34 -2.87 4.45
N GLU A 110 12.02 -3.88 3.64
CA GLU A 110 12.64 -5.21 3.73
C GLU A 110 14.00 -5.23 3.03
N ARG A 111 15.04 -5.55 3.79
CA ARG A 111 16.42 -5.65 3.28
C ARG A 111 16.51 -6.72 2.19
N ASP A 112 17.42 -6.49 1.25
CA ASP A 112 17.74 -7.40 0.15
C ASP A 112 16.61 -7.75 -0.82
N LYS A 113 15.41 -7.18 -0.65
CA LYS A 113 14.29 -7.35 -1.56
C LYS A 113 14.21 -6.23 -2.60
N HIS A 114 13.81 -6.61 -3.79
CA HIS A 114 13.46 -5.75 -4.91
C HIS A 114 12.03 -6.05 -5.36
N HIS A 115 11.52 -5.27 -6.32
CA HIS A 115 10.11 -5.21 -6.67
C HIS A 115 9.49 -6.58 -6.99
N PHE A 116 10.26 -7.46 -7.64
CA PHE A 116 9.78 -8.79 -8.06
C PHE A 116 9.88 -9.89 -6.99
N ASN A 117 10.85 -9.84 -6.07
CA ASN A 117 11.09 -10.93 -5.11
C ASN A 117 10.60 -10.61 -3.68
N VAL A 118 10.12 -9.38 -3.44
CA VAL A 118 9.52 -9.00 -2.14
C VAL A 118 8.32 -9.89 -1.79
N ILE A 119 7.55 -10.30 -2.81
CA ILE A 119 6.41 -11.21 -2.64
C ILE A 119 6.82 -12.66 -2.42
N GLU A 120 8.02 -13.07 -2.83
CA GLU A 120 8.50 -14.45 -2.60
C GLU A 120 8.63 -14.75 -1.12
N SER A 121 8.84 -13.73 -0.26
CA SER A 121 8.80 -13.91 1.19
C SER A 121 7.48 -14.55 1.65
N LEU A 122 6.36 -14.36 0.94
CA LEU A 122 5.06 -14.97 1.27
C LEU A 122 5.02 -16.49 1.11
N THR A 123 5.96 -17.11 0.39
CA THR A 123 6.01 -18.57 0.23
C THR A 123 6.77 -19.26 1.35
N ASP A 124 7.51 -18.50 2.16
CA ASP A 124 8.26 -19.00 3.31
C ASP A 124 7.51 -18.71 4.62
N PRO A 125 7.03 -19.73 5.35
CA PRO A 125 6.35 -19.56 6.64
C PRO A 125 7.21 -18.88 7.73
N SER A 126 8.53 -18.96 7.61
CA SER A 126 9.47 -18.37 8.55
C SER A 126 9.79 -16.91 8.25
N SER A 127 9.45 -16.43 7.04
CA SER A 127 9.73 -15.05 6.65
C SER A 127 8.96 -14.06 7.53
N ILE A 128 9.55 -12.88 7.71
CA ILE A 128 8.94 -11.84 8.53
C ILE A 128 7.61 -11.39 7.89
N LEU A 129 7.56 -11.27 6.56
CA LEU A 129 6.35 -10.88 5.84
C LEU A 129 5.20 -11.88 6.08
N THR A 130 5.45 -13.17 5.90
CA THR A 130 4.42 -14.21 6.12
C THR A 130 3.93 -14.20 7.55
N ARG A 131 4.86 -14.18 8.52
CA ARG A 131 4.48 -14.15 9.93
C ARG A 131 3.71 -12.90 10.30
N THR A 132 4.05 -11.73 9.76
CA THR A 132 3.30 -10.49 9.98
C THR A 132 1.90 -10.57 9.39
N VAL A 133 1.76 -11.05 8.16
CA VAL A 133 0.46 -11.24 7.50
C VAL A 133 -0.44 -12.20 8.29
N CYS A 134 0.13 -13.30 8.80
CA CYS A 134 -0.55 -14.28 9.64
C CYS A 134 -0.78 -13.83 11.10
N GLY A 135 -0.33 -12.63 11.49
CA GLY A 135 -0.50 -12.11 12.86
C GLY A 135 0.44 -12.75 13.91
N LEU A 136 1.50 -13.42 13.47
CA LEU A 136 2.46 -14.15 14.31
C LEU A 136 3.68 -13.30 14.73
N SER A 137 3.89 -12.13 14.12
CA SER A 137 4.90 -11.16 14.55
C SER A 137 4.59 -9.73 14.10
N ALA A 138 4.90 -8.76 14.96
CA ALA A 138 5.10 -7.38 14.51
C ALA A 138 6.50 -7.25 13.86
N TYR A 139 6.58 -6.53 12.74
CA TYR A 139 7.88 -6.15 12.16
C TYR A 139 8.55 -5.16 13.12
N LYS A 140 9.61 -5.58 13.81
CA LYS A 140 10.37 -4.67 14.69
C LYS A 140 11.34 -3.86 13.83
N ARG A 141 11.22 -2.53 13.92
CA ARG A 141 12.13 -1.56 13.27
C ARG A 141 13.55 -1.68 13.80
#